data_AF-A0A560RFW5-F1
#
_entry.id   AF-A0A560RFW5-F1
#
_cell.length_a   1.000
_cell.length_b   1.000
_cell.length_c   1.000
_cell.angle_alpha   90.00
_cell.angle_beta   90.00
_cell.angle_gamma   90.00
#
_symmetry.space_group_name_H-M   'P 1'
#
loop_
_entity.id
_entity.type
_entity.pdbx_description
1 polymer ?
#
loop_
_entity_poly.entity_id
_entity_poly.type
_entity_poly.pdbx_seq_one_letter_code
_entity_poly.pdbx_strand_id
1 'polypeptide(L)'
;MTVKKSSLMNALVERDMSPKKGRVDFETAMQKLGIESVFDIMRLSPSEFALRLRSHSDADPDLAYKNATRYAALVGRLYREYKTSSTNMQQLAQHAGIRSMTGEGATWQREFKEDWDSFVKVGAMAAIDSPVAYLAALWAFIHRLEATHDDDEALNTSIDPTRILLAERRPDMQELLISRESTFTPRPMLQIVTDVLADNLHEYLKVDPADKDKTIYQVLSERHFPFVLPYNFYHHQCQLGLSGNKPRLGELNYRASKLLPIGQAADNQYGAVGNAVLQTQQLLSGLSPEQQKLLTTASLPSGDIKLTRHDLIHGWEGIKSKHLPSPAIQPYCYVIPQSQADVGTPTPQANIPTAFHATENVVPVTFRKGDQIKIVNLAFSSLNFDGSNYQLVNRTRGGAATPFVLKVIAHEELPEIEEGYTATFNVLTVAGPVENPQELERHTFELTLGEQSTTPGWTTPDLDDLMHRSDLHAEQVEQLLARQRYSVRLSPNCQYPPHAADRGLSPE
;
A
#
# COMPACT_ATOMS: atom_id res chain seq x y z
N MET A 1 0.59 35.28 -60.70
CA MET A 1 -0.61 34.47 -60.97
C MET A 1 -1.01 33.73 -59.70
N THR A 2 -2.03 34.22 -59.00
CA THR A 2 -2.57 33.60 -57.79
C THR A 2 -3.41 32.38 -58.17
N VAL A 3 -2.84 31.19 -58.04
CA VAL A 3 -3.57 29.92 -58.24
C VAL A 3 -4.65 29.84 -57.16
N LYS A 4 -5.92 29.81 -57.56
CA LYS A 4 -7.06 29.50 -56.68
C LYS A 4 -6.83 28.12 -56.04
N LYS A 5 -6.28 28.08 -54.83
CA LYS A 5 -5.88 26.86 -54.12
C LYS A 5 -7.04 25.99 -53.61
N SER A 6 -8.30 26.40 -53.76
CA SER A 6 -9.46 25.72 -53.18
C SER A 6 -10.46 25.14 -54.20
N SER A 7 -10.08 24.95 -55.47
CA SER A 7 -11.04 24.49 -56.49
C SER A 7 -11.47 23.03 -56.36
N LEU A 8 -10.59 22.14 -55.87
CA LEU A 8 -10.83 20.69 -55.83
C LEU A 8 -11.58 20.25 -54.57
N MET A 9 -11.25 20.83 -53.41
CA MET A 9 -11.99 20.58 -52.16
C MET A 9 -13.45 21.04 -52.27
N ASN A 10 -13.68 22.13 -52.98
CA ASN A 10 -15.02 22.68 -53.20
C ASN A 10 -15.89 21.85 -54.17
N ALA A 11 -15.30 20.86 -54.84
CA ALA A 11 -16.01 19.92 -55.72
C ALA A 11 -16.32 18.57 -55.05
N LEU A 12 -15.97 18.40 -53.76
CA LEU A 12 -16.20 17.15 -53.04
C LEU A 12 -17.67 16.93 -52.66
N VAL A 13 -18.45 18.00 -52.51
CA VAL A 13 -19.87 17.99 -52.10
C VAL A 13 -20.66 18.96 -52.99
N GLU A 14 -21.89 18.59 -53.34
CA GLU A 14 -22.83 19.46 -54.07
C GLU A 14 -23.27 20.65 -53.19
N ARG A 15 -23.33 21.86 -53.77
CA ARG A 15 -23.54 23.13 -53.03
C ARG A 15 -25.02 23.42 -52.73
N ASP A 16 -25.79 22.39 -52.42
CA ASP A 16 -27.24 22.50 -52.60
C ASP A 16 -28.00 22.97 -51.36
N MET A 17 -27.35 23.16 -50.21
CA MET A 17 -28.02 23.65 -49.00
C MET A 17 -27.19 24.69 -48.24
N SER A 18 -27.83 25.81 -47.89
CA SER A 18 -27.32 26.71 -46.87
C SER A 18 -27.32 25.98 -45.51
N PRO A 19 -26.27 26.14 -44.69
CA PRO A 19 -26.10 25.36 -43.48
C PRO A 19 -27.20 25.70 -42.47
N LYS A 20 -27.67 24.70 -41.70
CA LYS A 20 -28.65 24.94 -40.63
C LYS A 20 -28.06 25.84 -39.55
N LYS A 21 -28.92 26.57 -38.82
CA LYS A 21 -28.53 27.54 -37.78
C LYS A 21 -27.56 26.90 -36.77
N GLY A 22 -26.28 27.31 -36.81
CA GLY A 22 -25.22 26.82 -35.92
C GLY A 22 -24.14 25.92 -36.56
N ARG A 23 -24.33 25.44 -37.79
CA ARG A 23 -23.33 24.65 -38.55
C ARG A 23 -22.65 25.51 -39.60
N VAL A 24 -21.44 25.13 -40.02
CA VAL A 24 -20.63 25.87 -41.01
C VAL A 24 -20.58 25.16 -42.36
N ASP A 25 -20.30 25.93 -43.41
CA ASP A 25 -20.08 25.41 -44.76
C ASP A 25 -18.90 24.42 -44.78
N PHE A 26 -18.94 23.47 -45.72
CA PHE A 26 -17.91 22.44 -45.85
C PHE A 26 -16.48 23.01 -45.95
N GLU A 27 -16.28 24.12 -46.67
CA GLU A 27 -14.96 24.76 -46.82
C GLU A 27 -14.42 25.31 -45.48
N THR A 28 -15.29 25.95 -44.70
CA THR A 28 -14.90 26.47 -43.39
C THR A 28 -14.77 25.37 -42.35
N ALA A 29 -15.52 24.27 -42.48
CA ALA A 29 -15.34 23.05 -41.67
C ALA A 29 -13.97 22.40 -41.94
N MET A 30 -13.57 22.25 -43.21
CA MET A 30 -12.26 21.69 -43.56
C MET A 30 -11.09 22.54 -43.05
N GLN A 31 -11.21 23.88 -43.12
CA GLN A 31 -10.20 24.79 -42.57
C GLN A 31 -10.11 24.70 -41.04
N LYS A 32 -11.25 24.57 -40.34
CA LYS A 32 -11.28 24.38 -38.88
C LYS A 32 -10.69 23.04 -38.44
N LEU A 33 -10.87 22.00 -39.25
CA LEU A 33 -10.28 20.67 -39.01
C LEU A 33 -8.81 20.58 -39.41
N GLY A 34 -8.23 21.62 -40.03
CA GLY A 34 -6.85 21.62 -40.52
C GLY A 34 -6.61 20.69 -41.72
N ILE A 35 -7.68 20.34 -42.45
CA ILE A 35 -7.61 19.44 -43.61
C ILE A 35 -7.41 20.30 -44.87
N GLU A 36 -6.18 20.31 -45.40
CA GLU A 36 -5.82 21.15 -46.55
C GLU A 36 -5.94 20.41 -47.88
N SER A 37 -5.75 19.08 -47.88
CA SER A 37 -5.69 18.26 -49.08
C SER A 37 -6.67 17.09 -49.07
N VAL A 38 -7.05 16.65 -50.26
CA VAL A 38 -7.79 15.41 -50.47
C VAL A 38 -7.03 14.20 -49.90
N PHE A 39 -5.69 14.27 -49.88
CA PHE A 39 -4.85 13.23 -49.28
C PHE A 39 -4.91 13.22 -47.75
N ASP A 40 -5.24 14.34 -47.11
CA ASP A 40 -5.40 14.39 -45.65
C ASP A 40 -6.72 13.75 -45.21
N ILE A 41 -7.78 13.88 -46.04
CA ILE A 41 -9.03 13.12 -45.85
C ILE A 41 -8.76 11.62 -45.91
N MET A 42 -7.93 11.17 -46.87
CA MET A 42 -7.56 9.76 -47.05
C MET A 42 -6.71 9.17 -45.92
N ARG A 43 -6.09 10.00 -45.08
CA ARG A 43 -5.30 9.55 -43.92
C ARG A 43 -6.18 9.14 -42.74
N LEU A 44 -7.41 9.63 -42.69
CA LEU A 44 -8.39 9.31 -41.68
C LEU A 44 -9.22 8.10 -42.11
N SER A 45 -9.74 7.36 -41.14
CA SER A 45 -10.71 6.31 -41.46
C SER A 45 -12.05 6.93 -41.92
N PRO A 46 -12.87 6.22 -42.73
CA PRO A 46 -14.16 6.74 -43.19
C PRO A 46 -15.08 7.16 -42.05
N SER A 47 -15.11 6.39 -40.96
CA SER A 47 -15.91 6.65 -39.76
C SER A 47 -15.40 7.88 -39.01
N GLU A 48 -14.09 7.97 -38.79
CA GLU A 48 -13.45 9.09 -38.10
C GLU A 48 -13.64 10.42 -38.86
N PHE A 49 -13.46 10.40 -40.18
CA PHE A 49 -13.74 11.57 -41.01
C PHE A 49 -15.22 11.97 -40.94
N ALA A 50 -16.13 11.00 -40.98
CA ALA A 50 -17.55 11.27 -40.87
C ALA A 50 -17.94 11.90 -39.53
N LEU A 51 -17.36 11.44 -38.42
CA LEU A 51 -17.57 12.02 -37.09
C LEU A 51 -17.05 13.45 -37.01
N ARG A 52 -15.78 13.67 -37.40
CA ARG A 52 -15.14 15.00 -37.40
C ARG A 52 -15.86 16.00 -38.31
N LEU A 53 -16.41 15.55 -39.44
CA LEU A 53 -17.17 16.42 -40.32
C LEU A 53 -18.55 16.76 -39.71
N ARG A 54 -19.25 15.77 -39.15
CA ARG A 54 -20.59 15.94 -38.57
C ARG A 54 -20.62 16.88 -37.37
N SER A 55 -19.51 17.04 -36.65
CA SER A 55 -19.38 17.99 -35.54
C SER A 55 -19.42 19.46 -36.00
N HIS A 56 -19.03 19.74 -37.25
CA HIS A 56 -18.91 21.10 -37.77
C HIS A 56 -19.85 21.42 -38.94
N SER A 57 -20.21 20.44 -39.77
CA SER A 57 -20.98 20.63 -41.01
C SER A 57 -22.12 19.62 -41.18
N ASP A 58 -23.13 20.02 -41.96
CA ASP A 58 -24.25 19.18 -42.40
C ASP A 58 -23.96 18.40 -43.70
N ALA A 59 -22.81 18.63 -44.32
CA ALA A 59 -22.43 17.98 -45.57
C ALA A 59 -22.36 16.46 -45.43
N ASP A 60 -22.72 15.72 -46.49
CA ASP A 60 -22.64 14.26 -46.52
C ASP A 60 -21.17 13.80 -46.47
N PRO A 61 -20.70 13.23 -45.34
CA PRO A 61 -19.31 12.82 -45.21
C PRO A 61 -18.98 11.63 -46.10
N ASP A 62 -19.94 10.74 -46.36
CA ASP A 62 -19.68 9.50 -47.09
C ASP A 62 -19.45 9.82 -48.57
N LEU A 63 -20.21 10.77 -49.11
CA LEU A 63 -20.02 11.30 -50.46
C LEU A 63 -18.69 12.06 -50.57
N ALA A 64 -18.39 12.94 -49.62
CA ALA A 64 -17.15 13.71 -49.60
C ALA A 64 -15.92 12.79 -49.56
N TYR A 65 -15.93 11.77 -48.70
CA TYR A 65 -14.85 10.79 -48.61
C TYR A 65 -14.70 9.98 -49.90
N LYS A 66 -15.80 9.48 -50.48
CA LYS A 66 -15.77 8.77 -51.77
C LYS A 66 -15.22 9.65 -52.90
N ASN A 67 -15.64 10.91 -52.99
CA ASN A 67 -15.13 11.82 -54.01
C ASN A 67 -13.64 12.13 -53.76
N ALA A 68 -13.24 12.27 -52.50
CA ALA A 68 -11.85 12.46 -52.13
C ALA A 68 -10.99 11.26 -52.56
N THR A 69 -11.43 10.03 -52.30
CA THR A 69 -10.71 8.81 -52.74
C THR A 69 -10.50 8.79 -54.25
N ARG A 70 -11.53 9.18 -55.03
CA ARG A 70 -11.48 9.22 -56.50
C ARG A 70 -10.52 10.29 -57.00
N TYR A 71 -10.57 11.49 -56.43
CA TYR A 71 -9.66 12.57 -56.83
C TYR A 71 -8.22 12.29 -56.42
N ALA A 72 -7.98 11.70 -55.24
CA ALA A 72 -6.65 11.27 -54.83
C ALA A 72 -6.08 10.23 -55.80
N ALA A 73 -6.88 9.24 -56.21
CA ALA A 73 -6.49 8.25 -57.21
C ALA A 73 -6.19 8.90 -58.57
N LEU A 74 -7.02 9.86 -59.01
CA LEU A 74 -6.81 10.60 -60.25
C LEU A 74 -5.53 11.44 -60.21
N VAL A 75 -5.29 12.19 -59.13
CA VAL A 75 -4.07 13.00 -58.95
C VAL A 75 -2.84 12.10 -58.89
N GLY A 76 -2.91 10.98 -58.18
CA GLY A 76 -1.85 9.97 -58.16
C GLY A 76 -1.54 9.41 -59.55
N ARG A 77 -2.57 9.13 -60.36
CA ARG A 77 -2.41 8.71 -61.75
C ARG A 77 -1.79 9.80 -62.61
N LEU A 78 -2.33 11.01 -62.59
CA LEU A 78 -1.82 12.15 -63.37
C LEU A 78 -0.38 12.49 -63.01
N TYR A 79 -0.02 12.41 -61.73
CA TYR A 79 1.34 12.62 -61.27
C TYR A 79 2.31 11.55 -61.80
N ARG A 80 1.88 10.28 -61.87
CA ARG A 80 2.64 9.21 -62.52
C ARG A 80 2.80 9.46 -64.00
N GLU A 81 1.71 9.79 -64.70
CA GLU A 81 1.74 10.13 -66.13
C GLU A 81 2.67 11.33 -66.38
N TYR A 82 2.61 12.37 -65.53
CA TYR A 82 3.50 13.53 -65.59
C TYR A 82 4.96 13.13 -65.39
N LYS A 83 5.31 12.34 -64.37
CA LYS A 83 6.69 11.86 -64.17
C LYS A 83 7.20 11.09 -65.38
N THR A 84 6.41 10.14 -65.89
CA THR A 84 6.78 9.32 -67.05
C THR A 84 6.83 10.07 -68.38
N SER A 85 6.19 11.25 -68.48
CA SER A 85 6.17 12.08 -69.70
C SER A 85 7.07 13.31 -69.63
N SER A 86 7.47 13.74 -68.42
CA SER A 86 8.30 14.93 -68.19
C SER A 86 9.78 14.64 -68.05
N THR A 87 10.18 13.37 -67.85
CA THR A 87 11.59 13.00 -68.01
C THR A 87 11.98 13.18 -69.46
N ASN A 88 12.85 14.18 -69.71
CA ASN A 88 13.57 14.38 -70.96
C ASN A 88 13.98 13.02 -71.53
N MET A 89 13.43 12.67 -72.70
CA MET A 89 13.81 11.47 -73.45
C MET A 89 15.32 11.47 -73.72
N GLN A 90 16.08 10.83 -72.86
CA GLN A 90 17.45 10.35 -73.08
C GLN A 90 17.51 9.01 -72.33
N GLN A 91 17.62 7.84 -72.97
CA GLN A 91 18.52 7.49 -74.07
C GLN A 91 17.90 6.47 -75.05
N LEU A 92 18.26 6.68 -76.31
CA LEU A 92 17.70 6.17 -77.55
C LEU A 92 18.06 4.71 -77.92
N ALA A 93 18.20 3.76 -76.98
CA ALA A 93 18.67 2.42 -77.40
C ALA A 93 18.18 1.17 -76.65
N GLN A 94 17.51 1.24 -75.50
CA GLN A 94 17.18 0.00 -74.78
C GLN A 94 15.72 0.00 -74.34
N HIS A 95 14.92 -0.72 -75.15
CA HIS A 95 13.50 -1.04 -74.98
C HIS A 95 12.54 0.16 -75.07
N ALA A 96 12.02 0.41 -76.27
CA ALA A 96 10.83 1.24 -76.44
C ALA A 96 9.57 0.39 -76.18
N GLY A 97 8.73 0.80 -75.21
CA GLY A 97 7.43 0.19 -74.91
C GLY A 97 7.04 0.28 -73.44
N ILE A 98 5.81 -0.15 -73.09
CA ILE A 98 5.23 -0.12 -71.72
C ILE A 98 6.17 -0.76 -70.67
N ARG A 99 7.06 -1.66 -71.08
CA ARG A 99 8.00 -2.37 -70.21
C ARG A 99 9.21 -1.55 -69.75
N SER A 100 9.65 -0.51 -70.47
CA SER A 100 10.71 0.40 -69.98
C SER A 100 10.19 1.49 -69.05
N MET A 101 8.86 1.66 -68.99
CA MET A 101 8.18 2.54 -68.02
C MET A 101 8.16 1.96 -66.58
N THR A 102 8.72 0.75 -66.38
CA THR A 102 8.75 0.07 -65.08
C THR A 102 9.76 0.67 -64.09
N GLY A 103 10.72 1.47 -64.58
CA GLY A 103 11.73 2.11 -63.72
C GLY A 103 11.17 3.21 -62.81
N GLU A 104 10.12 3.92 -63.23
CA GLU A 104 9.52 5.05 -62.50
C GLU A 104 8.15 4.73 -61.84
N GLY A 105 7.67 3.50 -61.99
CA GLY A 105 6.42 3.05 -61.38
C GLY A 105 6.51 2.90 -59.86
N ALA A 106 5.35 2.87 -59.20
CA ALA A 106 5.22 2.42 -57.81
C ALA A 106 5.41 0.90 -57.75
N THR A 107 6.65 0.45 -57.92
CA THR A 107 7.06 -0.93 -57.63
C THR A 107 7.26 -1.06 -56.13
N TRP A 108 6.83 -2.20 -55.61
CA TRP A 108 6.94 -2.53 -54.19
C TRP A 108 8.38 -2.33 -53.66
N GLN A 109 9.37 -2.74 -54.45
CA GLN A 109 10.80 -2.59 -54.16
C GLN A 109 11.23 -1.13 -53.95
N ARG A 110 10.59 -0.18 -54.65
CA ARG A 110 10.96 1.25 -54.60
C ARG A 110 10.28 1.98 -53.46
N GLU A 111 9.05 1.60 -53.14
CA GLU A 111 8.29 2.19 -52.04
C GLU A 111 8.81 1.71 -50.68
N PHE A 112 9.12 0.42 -50.57
CA PHE A 112 9.56 -0.21 -49.32
C PHE A 112 11.08 -0.39 -49.20
N LYS A 113 11.85 0.01 -50.23
CA LYS A 113 13.32 -0.16 -50.31
C LYS A 113 13.74 -1.58 -49.90
N GLU A 114 13.19 -2.58 -50.57
CA GLU A 114 13.51 -3.98 -50.26
C GLU A 114 14.96 -4.30 -50.62
N ASP A 115 15.74 -4.69 -49.62
CA ASP A 115 17.04 -5.32 -49.83
C ASP A 115 16.81 -6.80 -50.14
N TRP A 116 16.86 -7.18 -51.42
CA TRP A 116 16.75 -8.59 -51.84
C TRP A 116 17.93 -9.44 -51.34
N ASP A 117 19.02 -8.81 -50.90
CA ASP A 117 20.13 -9.49 -50.22
C ASP A 117 19.87 -9.72 -48.73
N SER A 118 18.83 -9.10 -48.15
CA SER A 118 18.45 -9.23 -46.74
C SER A 118 17.46 -10.37 -46.48
N PHE A 119 17.63 -11.51 -47.15
CA PHE A 119 16.90 -12.71 -46.73
C PHE A 119 17.40 -13.16 -45.36
N VAL A 120 16.48 -13.20 -44.40
CA VAL A 120 16.81 -13.51 -43.01
C VAL A 120 16.69 -15.01 -42.77
N LYS A 121 17.59 -15.57 -41.96
CA LYS A 121 17.54 -16.98 -41.55
C LYS A 121 16.29 -17.25 -40.70
N VAL A 122 15.77 -18.49 -40.75
CA VAL A 122 14.69 -18.94 -39.86
C VAL A 122 15.10 -18.75 -38.40
N GLY A 123 14.22 -18.16 -37.59
CA GLY A 123 14.47 -17.85 -36.19
C GLY A 123 15.28 -16.57 -35.95
N ALA A 124 15.60 -15.81 -36.99
CA ALA A 124 16.17 -14.47 -36.81
C ALA A 124 15.10 -13.45 -36.39
N MET A 125 15.54 -12.42 -35.67
CA MET A 125 14.66 -11.37 -35.13
C MET A 125 13.88 -10.60 -36.20
N ALA A 126 14.46 -10.42 -37.39
CA ALA A 126 13.81 -9.72 -38.51
C ALA A 126 12.92 -10.63 -39.36
N ALA A 127 12.81 -11.92 -39.03
CA ALA A 127 11.91 -12.82 -39.75
C ALA A 127 10.45 -12.44 -39.46
N ILE A 128 9.59 -12.59 -40.46
CA ILE A 128 8.16 -12.22 -40.36
C ILE A 128 7.39 -13.11 -39.39
N ASP A 129 7.89 -14.33 -39.15
CA ASP A 129 7.40 -15.32 -38.20
C ASP A 129 8.16 -15.28 -36.86
N SER A 130 8.99 -14.26 -36.64
CA SER A 130 9.74 -14.11 -35.40
C SER A 130 8.85 -13.76 -34.21
N PRO A 131 9.29 -14.05 -32.97
CA PRO A 131 8.62 -13.58 -31.77
C PRO A 131 8.47 -12.06 -31.71
N VAL A 132 9.39 -11.33 -32.33
CA VAL A 132 9.34 -9.86 -32.41
C VAL A 132 8.24 -9.38 -33.34
N ALA A 133 8.06 -10.03 -34.49
CA ALA A 133 6.95 -9.73 -35.40
C ALA A 133 5.60 -9.99 -34.71
N TYR A 134 5.51 -11.07 -33.93
CA TYR A 134 4.33 -11.35 -33.11
C TYR A 134 4.09 -10.27 -32.04
N LEU A 135 5.12 -9.84 -31.32
CA LEU A 135 5.04 -8.75 -30.35
C LEU A 135 4.57 -7.44 -30.99
N ALA A 136 5.11 -7.08 -32.16
CA ALA A 136 4.71 -5.87 -32.88
C ALA A 136 3.23 -5.92 -33.29
N ALA A 137 2.74 -7.09 -33.73
CA ALA A 137 1.33 -7.29 -34.04
C ALA A 137 0.44 -7.16 -32.79
N LEU A 138 0.84 -7.72 -31.65
CA LEU A 138 0.14 -7.56 -30.38
C LEU A 138 0.10 -6.10 -29.93
N TRP A 139 1.21 -5.38 -30.04
CA TRP A 139 1.29 -3.97 -29.67
C TRP A 139 0.35 -3.12 -30.54
N ALA A 140 0.36 -3.33 -31.87
CA ALA A 140 -0.57 -2.65 -32.77
C ALA A 140 -2.04 -3.01 -32.50
N PHE A 141 -2.32 -4.25 -32.08
CA PHE A 141 -3.66 -4.68 -31.69
C PHE A 141 -4.13 -3.97 -30.41
N ILE A 142 -3.28 -3.87 -29.40
CA ILE A 142 -3.60 -3.17 -28.14
C ILE A 142 -3.89 -1.69 -28.41
N HIS A 143 -3.05 -1.02 -29.21
CA HIS A 143 -3.31 0.38 -29.59
C HIS A 143 -4.63 0.57 -30.32
N ARG A 144 -5.02 -0.37 -31.19
CA ARG A 144 -6.34 -0.33 -31.82
C ARG A 144 -7.46 -0.51 -30.79
N LEU A 145 -7.32 -1.45 -29.83
CA LEU A 145 -8.31 -1.66 -28.77
C LEU A 145 -8.46 -0.49 -27.82
N GLU A 146 -7.38 0.26 -27.58
CA GLU A 146 -7.41 1.50 -26.81
C GLU A 146 -8.07 2.62 -27.65
N ALA A 147 -7.71 2.75 -28.94
CA ALA A 147 -8.26 3.77 -29.84
C ALA A 147 -9.74 3.58 -30.22
N THR A 148 -10.24 2.35 -30.35
CA THR A 148 -11.65 2.09 -30.72
C THR A 148 -12.69 2.63 -29.73
N HIS A 149 -12.27 3.12 -28.57
CA HIS A 149 -13.18 3.64 -27.55
C HIS A 149 -13.24 5.17 -27.48
N ASP A 150 -12.31 5.87 -28.13
CA ASP A 150 -12.40 7.34 -28.29
C ASP A 150 -13.54 7.75 -29.24
N ASP A 151 -14.08 6.80 -30.03
CA ASP A 151 -15.12 7.04 -31.05
C ASP A 151 -16.57 7.10 -30.49
N ASP A 152 -16.80 6.80 -29.21
CA ASP A 152 -18.11 6.89 -28.54
C ASP A 152 -18.37 8.27 -27.88
N GLU A 153 -17.69 9.35 -28.29
CA GLU A 153 -17.97 10.72 -27.82
C GLU A 153 -19.40 11.22 -28.17
N ALA A 154 -20.14 10.55 -29.06
CA ALA A 154 -21.52 10.94 -29.39
C ALA A 154 -22.55 10.53 -28.32
N LEU A 155 -22.16 9.68 -27.37
CA LEU A 155 -22.97 9.33 -26.21
C LEU A 155 -22.10 9.55 -24.97
N ASN A 156 -22.21 10.74 -24.36
CA ASN A 156 -21.53 11.17 -23.13
C ASN A 156 -21.79 10.22 -21.93
N THR A 157 -21.32 8.98 -22.01
CA THR A 157 -21.41 7.94 -20.98
C THR A 157 -20.29 6.93 -21.28
N SER A 158 -19.29 6.95 -20.42
CA SER A 158 -18.20 5.98 -20.27
C SER A 158 -16.95 6.12 -21.17
N ILE A 159 -16.21 7.23 -21.02
CA ILE A 159 -14.82 7.01 -20.60
C ILE A 159 -14.97 6.37 -19.23
N ASP A 160 -14.88 5.05 -19.14
CA ASP A 160 -14.85 4.40 -17.85
C ASP A 160 -13.59 4.95 -17.14
N PRO A 161 -13.70 5.84 -16.13
CA PRO A 161 -12.54 6.49 -15.51
C PRO A 161 -11.64 5.48 -14.78
N THR A 162 -12.07 4.21 -14.77
CA THR A 162 -11.43 3.04 -14.20
C THR A 162 -10.49 2.33 -15.17
N ARG A 163 -10.53 2.63 -16.49
CA ARG A 163 -9.71 1.93 -17.49
C ARG A 163 -8.30 2.50 -17.55
N ILE A 164 -7.38 1.84 -16.86
CA ILE A 164 -5.95 2.18 -16.86
C ILE A 164 -5.32 1.74 -18.20
N LEU A 165 -4.63 2.64 -18.91
CA LEU A 165 -3.97 2.36 -20.21
C LEU A 165 -2.72 1.48 -20.04
N LEU A 166 -2.29 0.75 -21.09
CA LEU A 166 -1.07 -0.06 -21.00
C LEU A 166 0.17 0.81 -20.72
N ALA A 167 0.25 1.98 -21.35
CA ALA A 167 1.34 2.93 -21.16
C ALA A 167 1.46 3.42 -19.70
N GLU A 168 0.33 3.55 -19.01
CA GLU A 168 0.27 3.96 -17.60
C GLU A 168 0.64 2.82 -16.66
N ARG A 169 0.20 1.59 -16.97
CA ARG A 169 0.54 0.39 -16.17
C ARG A 169 2.02 0.02 -16.25
N ARG A 170 2.61 0.20 -17.43
CA ARG A 170 3.96 -0.28 -17.79
C ARG A 170 4.68 0.75 -18.67
N PRO A 171 5.16 1.86 -18.09
CA PRO A 171 5.89 2.89 -18.83
C PRO A 171 7.20 2.33 -19.42
N ASP A 172 7.83 1.37 -18.74
CA ASP A 172 9.07 0.70 -19.14
C ASP A 172 8.99 -0.01 -20.50
N MET A 173 7.80 -0.50 -20.90
CA MET A 173 7.64 -1.24 -22.14
C MET A 173 7.91 -0.41 -23.40
N GLN A 174 7.72 0.90 -23.34
CA GLN A 174 7.98 1.79 -24.49
C GLN A 174 9.48 2.02 -24.70
N GLU A 175 10.26 2.02 -23.61
CA GLU A 175 11.70 2.26 -23.62
C GLU A 175 12.51 0.98 -23.91
N LEU A 176 11.88 -0.19 -23.80
CA LEU A 176 12.56 -1.47 -23.96
C LEU A 176 13.08 -1.68 -25.38
N LEU A 177 14.41 -1.73 -25.51
CA LEU A 177 15.08 -1.97 -26.78
C LEU A 177 14.90 -3.44 -27.24
N ILE A 178 14.36 -3.59 -28.45
CA ILE A 178 14.26 -4.88 -29.12
C ILE A 178 15.62 -5.20 -29.75
N SER A 179 16.39 -6.05 -29.07
CA SER A 179 17.70 -6.52 -29.48
C SER A 179 17.73 -8.04 -29.51
N ARG A 180 18.76 -8.60 -30.15
CA ARG A 180 18.96 -10.05 -30.16
C ARG A 180 19.11 -10.61 -28.74
N GLU A 181 19.80 -9.88 -27.87
CA GLU A 181 20.01 -10.29 -26.49
C GLU A 181 18.71 -10.22 -25.68
N SER A 182 17.90 -9.16 -25.84
CA SER A 182 16.62 -9.05 -25.12
C SER A 182 15.58 -10.07 -25.60
N THR A 183 15.66 -10.49 -26.87
CA THR A 183 14.71 -11.45 -27.45
C THR A 183 15.01 -12.91 -27.09
N PHE A 184 16.29 -13.30 -27.08
CA PHE A 184 16.68 -14.72 -27.02
C PHE A 184 17.38 -15.14 -25.74
N THR A 185 17.75 -14.20 -24.86
CA THR A 185 18.41 -14.55 -23.60
C THR A 185 17.37 -14.94 -22.54
N PRO A 186 17.42 -16.18 -22.00
CA PRO A 186 16.49 -16.57 -20.95
C PRO A 186 16.77 -15.78 -19.67
N ARG A 187 15.73 -15.14 -19.11
CA ARG A 187 15.77 -14.48 -17.80
C ARG A 187 14.78 -15.12 -16.83
N PRO A 188 15.11 -15.22 -15.52
CA PRO A 188 14.14 -15.64 -14.51
C PRO A 188 12.95 -14.68 -14.45
N MET A 189 11.73 -15.23 -14.51
CA MET A 189 10.50 -14.41 -14.48
C MET A 189 10.41 -13.54 -13.23
N LEU A 190 10.82 -14.07 -12.07
CA LEU A 190 10.80 -13.33 -10.81
C LEU A 190 11.68 -12.09 -10.87
N GLN A 191 12.83 -12.16 -11.56
CA GLN A 191 13.73 -11.02 -11.69
C GLN A 191 13.07 -9.88 -12.46
N ILE A 192 12.32 -10.19 -13.52
CA ILE A 192 11.58 -9.17 -14.28
C ILE A 192 10.54 -8.50 -13.40
N VAL A 193 9.83 -9.27 -12.56
CA VAL A 193 8.84 -8.72 -11.63
C VAL A 193 9.50 -7.82 -10.58
N THR A 194 10.64 -8.25 -10.01
CA THR A 194 11.35 -7.44 -9.00
C THR A 194 11.93 -6.17 -9.59
N ASP A 195 12.47 -6.22 -10.80
CA ASP A 195 13.04 -5.05 -11.48
C ASP A 195 11.94 -3.99 -11.73
N VAL A 196 10.80 -4.41 -12.30
CA VAL A 196 9.65 -3.52 -12.57
C VAL A 196 9.06 -2.91 -11.29
N LEU A 197 8.91 -3.72 -10.23
CA LEU A 197 8.41 -3.21 -8.95
C LEU A 197 9.40 -2.24 -8.28
N ALA A 198 10.70 -2.49 -8.41
CA ALA A 198 11.74 -1.62 -7.86
C ALA A 198 11.78 -0.26 -8.58
N ASP A 199 11.64 -0.24 -9.90
CA ASP A 199 11.63 0.99 -10.69
C ASP A 199 10.43 1.87 -10.33
N ASN A 200 9.22 1.30 -10.27
CA ASN A 200 8.02 2.02 -9.86
C ASN A 200 8.13 2.57 -8.43
N LEU A 201 8.72 1.78 -7.51
CA LEU A 201 8.92 2.23 -6.13
C LEU A 201 9.97 3.34 -6.06
N HIS A 202 11.04 3.28 -6.86
CA HIS A 202 12.02 4.36 -6.96
C HIS A 202 11.40 5.66 -7.46
N GLU A 203 10.50 5.61 -8.44
CA GLU A 203 9.77 6.80 -8.88
C GLU A 203 8.87 7.37 -7.78
N TYR A 204 8.15 6.51 -7.06
CA TYR A 204 7.33 6.93 -5.92
C TYR A 204 8.15 7.60 -4.81
N LEU A 205 9.31 7.03 -4.45
CA LEU A 205 10.19 7.59 -3.42
C LEU A 205 10.78 8.95 -3.80
N LYS A 206 10.93 9.27 -5.09
CA LYS A 206 11.38 10.60 -5.54
C LYS A 206 10.34 11.70 -5.25
N VAL A 207 9.06 11.34 -5.12
CA VAL A 207 7.95 12.27 -4.90
C VAL A 207 7.85 12.67 -3.42
N ASP A 208 8.08 11.74 -2.49
CA ASP A 208 8.00 12.01 -1.05
C ASP A 208 9.28 12.70 -0.53
N PRO A 209 9.21 13.94 -0.01
CA PRO A 209 10.39 14.65 0.49
C PRO A 209 11.06 13.95 1.69
N ALA A 210 10.36 13.10 2.44
CA ALA A 210 10.92 12.41 3.61
C ALA A 210 11.84 11.22 3.25
N ASP A 211 11.59 10.59 2.09
CA ASP A 211 12.27 9.35 1.69
C ASP A 211 13.12 9.48 0.43
N LYS A 212 13.20 10.68 -0.17
CA LYS A 212 13.92 10.96 -1.42
C LYS A 212 15.37 10.46 -1.44
N ASP A 213 16.09 10.59 -0.33
CA ASP A 213 17.51 10.23 -0.22
C ASP A 213 17.72 8.80 0.31
N LYS A 214 16.65 8.08 0.64
CA LYS A 214 16.73 6.73 1.22
C LYS A 214 16.73 5.66 0.15
N THR A 215 17.42 4.57 0.45
CA THR A 215 17.37 3.36 -0.40
C THR A 215 16.07 2.59 -0.18
N ILE A 216 15.60 1.85 -1.19
CA ILE A 216 14.39 1.00 -1.09
C ILE A 216 14.45 0.11 0.16
N TYR A 217 15.56 -0.60 0.35
CA TYR A 217 15.71 -1.54 1.46
C TYR A 217 15.69 -0.88 2.82
N GLN A 218 16.15 0.37 2.91
CA GLN A 218 16.05 1.14 4.14
C GLN A 218 14.59 1.50 4.43
N VAL A 219 13.84 1.99 3.43
CA VAL A 219 12.41 2.31 3.59
C VAL A 219 11.61 1.08 4.00
N LEU A 220 11.84 -0.08 3.37
CA LEU A 220 11.17 -1.34 3.73
C LEU A 220 11.48 -1.81 5.16
N SER A 221 12.65 -1.46 5.69
CA SER A 221 13.01 -1.78 7.07
C SER A 221 12.40 -0.83 8.10
N GLU A 222 12.11 0.42 7.72
CA GLU A 222 11.57 1.45 8.61
C GLU A 222 10.03 1.47 8.66
N ARG A 223 9.37 1.08 7.57
CA ARG A 223 7.91 1.08 7.47
C ARG A 223 7.28 -0.08 8.25
N HIS A 224 6.09 0.15 8.79
CA HIS A 224 5.36 -0.81 9.63
C HIS A 224 4.04 -1.28 8.99
N PHE A 225 3.57 -0.52 8.01
CA PHE A 225 2.38 -0.82 7.22
C PHE A 225 2.81 -1.00 5.75
N PRO A 226 2.33 -2.03 5.03
CA PRO A 226 1.40 -3.10 5.44
C PRO A 226 2.01 -4.06 6.48
N PHE A 227 1.18 -4.85 7.19
CA PHE A 227 1.59 -5.73 8.32
C PHE A 227 2.60 -6.85 7.99
N VAL A 228 3.10 -6.88 6.76
CA VAL A 228 4.25 -7.70 6.34
C VAL A 228 5.58 -7.04 6.70
N LEU A 229 5.59 -5.72 6.87
CA LEU A 229 6.76 -4.91 7.24
C LEU A 229 6.88 -4.80 8.78
N PRO A 230 8.09 -4.60 9.34
CA PRO A 230 9.34 -4.23 8.67
C PRO A 230 10.09 -5.42 8.06
N TYR A 231 10.58 -5.23 6.83
CA TYR A 231 11.43 -6.19 6.12
C TYR A 231 12.86 -5.66 5.98
N ASN A 232 13.80 -6.33 6.64
CA ASN A 232 15.22 -6.01 6.53
C ASN A 232 15.92 -7.01 5.59
N PHE A 233 16.21 -6.54 4.37
CA PHE A 233 16.85 -7.34 3.33
C PHE A 233 18.21 -7.91 3.75
N TYR A 234 19.08 -7.09 4.34
CA TYR A 234 20.44 -7.51 4.72
C TYR A 234 20.42 -8.54 5.83
N HIS A 235 19.52 -8.39 6.81
CA HIS A 235 19.32 -9.39 7.85
C HIS A 235 18.86 -10.72 7.25
N HIS A 236 17.89 -10.69 6.33
CA HIS A 236 17.42 -11.88 5.65
C HIS A 236 18.53 -12.55 4.84
N GLN A 237 19.37 -11.77 4.15
CA GLN A 237 20.52 -12.29 3.42
C GLN A 237 21.52 -13.00 4.34
N CYS A 238 21.82 -12.43 5.51
CA CYS A 238 22.65 -13.07 6.53
C CYS A 238 22.03 -14.39 7.02
N GLN A 239 20.72 -14.41 7.25
CA GLN A 239 19.99 -15.61 7.67
C GLN A 239 20.04 -16.70 6.60
N LEU A 240 19.86 -16.34 5.32
CA LEU A 240 19.98 -17.27 4.20
C LEU A 240 21.42 -17.80 4.07
N GLY A 241 22.42 -16.93 4.19
CA GLY A 241 23.85 -17.32 4.11
C GLY A 241 24.29 -18.26 5.23
N LEU A 242 23.67 -18.14 6.42
CA LEU A 242 23.88 -18.98 7.60
C LEU A 242 22.88 -20.14 7.71
N SER A 243 22.02 -20.34 6.72
CA SER A 243 21.11 -21.48 6.69
C SER A 243 21.83 -22.81 6.38
N GLY A 244 21.15 -23.93 6.66
CA GLY A 244 21.70 -25.28 6.45
C GLY A 244 22.56 -25.78 7.62
N ASN A 245 23.70 -26.41 7.33
CA ASN A 245 24.57 -27.05 8.32
C ASN A 245 25.49 -26.07 9.07
N LYS A 246 25.27 -24.76 8.93
CA LYS A 246 26.07 -23.71 9.56
C LYS A 246 25.42 -23.29 10.88
N PRO A 247 26.20 -22.97 11.92
CA PRO A 247 25.66 -22.47 13.17
C PRO A 247 25.00 -21.10 12.95
N ARG A 248 23.82 -20.90 13.55
CA ARG A 248 23.12 -19.60 13.52
C ARG A 248 23.91 -18.53 14.29
N LEU A 249 23.63 -17.25 14.04
CA LEU A 249 24.30 -16.13 14.73
C LEU A 249 24.24 -16.26 16.26
N GLY A 250 23.09 -16.66 16.81
CA GLY A 250 22.96 -16.89 18.24
C GLY A 250 23.78 -18.08 18.74
N GLU A 251 23.87 -19.18 17.98
CA GLU A 251 24.70 -20.33 18.34
C GLU A 251 26.20 -20.01 18.28
N LEU A 252 26.60 -19.21 17.29
CA LEU A 252 27.96 -18.66 17.21
C LEU A 252 28.26 -17.79 18.43
N ASN A 253 27.35 -16.91 18.82
CA ASN A 253 27.52 -16.07 20.01
C ASN A 253 27.57 -16.90 21.30
N TYR A 254 26.86 -18.02 21.35
CA TYR A 254 26.93 -18.97 22.47
C TYR A 254 28.29 -19.69 22.53
N ARG A 255 28.86 -20.03 21.38
CA ARG A 255 30.18 -20.69 21.29
C ARG A 255 31.35 -19.70 21.41
N ALA A 256 31.11 -18.42 21.17
CA ALA A 256 32.11 -17.37 21.27
C ALA A 256 32.40 -17.03 22.74
N SER A 257 33.52 -17.54 23.25
CA SER A 257 34.02 -17.14 24.57
C SER A 257 34.79 -15.83 24.49
N LYS A 258 34.57 -14.93 25.46
CA LYS A 258 35.36 -13.70 25.62
C LYS A 258 36.75 -13.97 26.19
N LEU A 259 36.98 -15.17 26.74
CA LEU A 259 38.27 -15.58 27.27
C LEU A 259 39.10 -16.17 26.12
N LEU A 260 40.41 -15.92 26.14
CA LEU A 260 41.36 -16.53 25.20
C LEU A 260 41.92 -17.81 25.83
N PRO A 261 42.22 -18.87 25.05
CA PRO A 261 42.81 -20.09 25.57
C PRO A 261 44.32 -19.89 25.80
N ILE A 262 44.68 -19.04 26.75
CA ILE A 262 46.09 -18.64 27.02
C ILE A 262 46.80 -19.67 27.92
N GLY A 263 46.08 -20.59 28.58
CA GLY A 263 46.68 -21.63 29.42
C GLY A 263 46.00 -22.99 29.33
N GLN A 264 46.80 -24.07 29.37
CA GLN A 264 46.34 -25.47 29.50
C GLN A 264 45.99 -25.84 30.96
N ALA A 265 45.43 -24.88 31.72
CA ALA A 265 45.01 -25.14 33.10
C ALA A 265 43.67 -25.88 33.12
N ALA A 266 43.48 -26.79 34.07
CA ALA A 266 42.25 -27.56 34.21
C ALA A 266 41.02 -26.71 34.60
N ASP A 267 41.22 -25.46 35.06
CA ASP A 267 40.14 -24.52 35.40
C ASP A 267 39.74 -23.59 34.24
N ASN A 268 40.28 -23.82 33.03
CA ASN A 268 40.12 -22.90 31.92
C ASN A 268 38.63 -22.70 31.59
N GLN A 269 38.10 -21.52 31.92
CA GLN A 269 36.72 -21.09 31.66
C GLN A 269 36.49 -20.72 30.17
N TYR A 270 37.45 -21.01 29.29
CA TYR A 270 37.27 -20.90 27.85
C TYR A 270 36.07 -21.74 27.39
N GLY A 271 35.10 -21.08 26.76
CA GLY A 271 33.82 -21.69 26.36
C GLY A 271 32.74 -21.71 27.45
N ALA A 272 33.02 -21.24 28.68
CA ALA A 272 32.02 -21.13 29.73
C ALA A 272 31.08 -19.94 29.47
N VAL A 273 29.77 -20.19 29.55
CA VAL A 273 28.72 -19.18 29.36
C VAL A 273 28.58 -18.39 30.67
N GLY A 274 29.39 -17.35 30.81
CA GLY A 274 29.51 -16.61 32.08
C GLY A 274 28.28 -15.79 32.49
N ASN A 275 27.34 -15.49 31.59
CA ASN A 275 26.13 -14.71 31.90
C ASN A 275 24.94 -15.14 31.02
N ALA A 276 23.71 -14.99 31.52
CA ALA A 276 22.50 -15.15 30.72
C ALA A 276 22.46 -14.08 29.61
N VAL A 277 22.75 -14.49 28.37
CA VAL A 277 22.98 -13.54 27.27
C VAL A 277 21.65 -13.21 26.59
N LEU A 278 20.97 -12.17 27.07
CA LEU A 278 19.77 -11.58 26.41
C LEU A 278 20.04 -11.31 24.92
N GLN A 279 21.25 -10.86 24.58
CA GLN A 279 21.70 -10.65 23.21
C GLN A 279 21.75 -11.96 22.39
N THR A 280 22.10 -13.09 23.01
CA THR A 280 22.07 -14.38 22.32
C THR A 280 20.64 -14.85 22.06
N GLN A 281 19.72 -14.61 23.01
CA GLN A 281 18.31 -14.91 22.79
C GLN A 281 17.73 -14.07 21.65
N GLN A 282 18.07 -12.78 21.60
CA GLN A 282 17.74 -11.90 20.47
C GLN A 282 18.28 -12.46 19.15
N LEU A 283 19.55 -12.86 19.09
CA LEU A 283 20.17 -13.44 17.88
C LEU A 283 19.65 -14.84 17.51
N LEU A 284 19.16 -15.62 18.47
CA LEU A 284 18.54 -16.93 18.23
C LEU A 284 17.09 -16.81 17.72
N SER A 285 16.42 -15.71 18.03
CA SER A 285 15.03 -15.47 17.62
C SER A 285 14.85 -15.47 16.09
N GLY A 286 15.90 -15.13 15.34
CA GLY A 286 15.84 -14.98 13.89
C GLY A 286 15.01 -13.78 13.43
N LEU A 287 14.58 -12.91 14.35
CA LEU A 287 13.87 -11.69 14.05
C LEU A 287 14.84 -10.58 13.63
N SER A 288 14.43 -9.72 12.69
CA SER A 288 15.25 -8.58 12.29
C SER A 288 15.40 -7.56 13.43
N PRO A 289 16.42 -6.70 13.41
CA PRO A 289 16.61 -5.67 14.44
C PRO A 289 15.38 -4.77 14.62
N GLU A 290 14.71 -4.40 13.53
CA GLU A 290 13.50 -3.56 13.56
C GLU A 290 12.29 -4.34 14.11
N GLN A 291 12.18 -5.64 13.82
CA GLN A 291 11.16 -6.50 14.43
C GLN A 291 11.41 -6.69 15.93
N GLN A 292 12.67 -6.86 16.33
CA GLN A 292 13.04 -6.93 17.76
C GLN A 292 12.75 -5.61 18.45
N LYS A 293 13.02 -4.48 17.77
CA LYS A 293 12.67 -3.14 18.24
C LYS A 293 11.16 -3.04 18.43
N LEU A 294 10.33 -3.55 17.53
CA LEU A 294 8.88 -3.55 17.74
C LEU A 294 8.43 -4.32 18.97
N LEU A 295 9.03 -5.47 19.25
CA LEU A 295 8.71 -6.28 20.43
C LEU A 295 9.25 -5.70 21.74
N THR A 296 10.32 -4.91 21.67
CA THR A 296 11.00 -4.32 22.84
C THR A 296 10.61 -2.87 23.09
N THR A 297 10.08 -2.18 22.08
CA THR A 297 9.45 -0.88 22.25
C THR A 297 8.32 -1.10 23.24
N ALA A 298 8.29 -0.30 24.31
CA ALA A 298 7.16 -0.30 25.21
C ALA A 298 5.92 -0.15 24.34
N SER A 299 5.11 -1.21 24.26
CA SER A 299 3.79 -1.11 23.66
C SER A 299 3.13 -0.05 24.51
N LEU A 300 2.97 1.14 23.95
CA LEU A 300 2.21 2.22 24.52
C LEU A 300 0.80 1.99 23.97
N PRO A 301 -0.06 1.17 24.58
CA PRO A 301 -1.46 1.51 24.54
C PRO A 301 -1.63 2.80 25.36
N SER A 302 -1.33 3.93 24.72
CA SER A 302 -2.12 5.15 24.89
C SER A 302 -3.53 4.88 24.34
N GLY A 303 -4.16 3.79 24.82
CA GLY A 303 -5.44 3.29 24.39
C GLY A 303 -6.44 3.67 25.45
N ASP A 304 -7.53 4.28 25.01
CA ASP A 304 -8.66 4.57 25.88
C ASP A 304 -9.23 3.24 26.39
N ILE A 305 -8.98 2.94 27.67
CA ILE A 305 -9.49 1.75 28.33
C ILE A 305 -10.95 2.04 28.70
N LYS A 306 -11.86 1.40 27.98
CA LYS A 306 -13.30 1.49 28.24
C LYS A 306 -13.69 0.40 29.23
N LEU A 307 -14.18 0.79 30.39
CA LEU A 307 -14.71 -0.13 31.39
C LEU A 307 -16.23 0.02 31.50
N THR A 308 -16.90 -1.12 31.58
CA THR A 308 -18.35 -1.21 31.80
C THR A 308 -18.67 -1.42 33.27
N ARG A 309 -19.94 -1.28 33.62
CA ARG A 309 -20.45 -1.64 34.96
C ARG A 309 -20.06 -3.05 35.38
N HIS A 310 -20.15 -4.01 34.45
CA HIS A 310 -19.80 -5.41 34.70
C HIS A 310 -18.34 -5.55 35.15
N ASP A 311 -17.43 -4.85 34.47
CA ASP A 311 -16.00 -4.86 34.78
C ASP A 311 -15.72 -4.24 36.16
N LEU A 312 -16.45 -3.19 36.53
CA LEU A 312 -16.32 -2.55 37.85
C LEU A 312 -16.85 -3.42 39.00
N ILE A 313 -17.88 -4.25 38.77
CA ILE A 313 -18.43 -5.17 39.77
C ILE A 313 -17.52 -6.38 39.98
N HIS A 314 -17.06 -7.00 38.89
CA HIS A 314 -16.23 -8.20 38.96
C HIS A 314 -14.74 -7.89 39.20
N GLY A 315 -14.35 -6.63 39.05
CA GLY A 315 -12.99 -6.15 39.19
C GLY A 315 -12.22 -6.32 37.89
N TRP A 316 -11.90 -5.21 37.25
CA TRP A 316 -11.08 -5.18 36.06
C TRP A 316 -9.61 -5.34 36.43
N GLU A 317 -8.88 -6.16 35.67
CA GLU A 317 -7.44 -6.35 35.81
C GLU A 317 -6.76 -6.02 34.48
N GLY A 318 -5.68 -5.23 34.55
CA GLY A 318 -4.88 -4.84 33.39
C GLY A 318 -4.19 -6.02 32.69
N ILE A 319 -3.58 -5.73 31.54
CA ILE A 319 -2.95 -6.74 30.68
C ILE A 319 -1.86 -7.50 31.44
N LYS A 320 -2.10 -8.80 31.67
CA LYS A 320 -1.14 -9.73 32.28
C LYS A 320 -0.05 -10.13 31.28
N SER A 321 0.93 -9.26 31.03
CA SER A 321 2.17 -9.62 30.31
C SER A 321 3.13 -10.48 31.18
N LYS A 322 3.05 -11.81 31.07
CA LYS A 322 3.95 -12.75 31.79
C LYS A 322 5.31 -12.93 31.10
N HIS A 323 5.42 -12.55 29.82
CA HIS A 323 6.45 -13.06 28.92
C HIS A 323 7.39 -12.02 28.31
N LEU A 324 7.19 -10.74 28.58
CA LEU A 324 8.10 -9.67 28.15
C LEU A 324 8.65 -8.98 29.40
N PRO A 325 9.72 -9.48 30.03
CA PRO A 325 10.46 -8.68 30.99
C PRO A 325 10.94 -7.43 30.25
N SER A 326 10.52 -6.25 30.71
CA SER A 326 11.08 -5.00 30.21
C SER A 326 12.61 -5.07 30.35
N PRO A 327 13.39 -4.75 29.29
CA PRO A 327 14.84 -4.93 29.27
C PRO A 327 15.58 -4.09 30.30
N ALA A 328 14.90 -3.11 30.92
CA ALA A 328 15.37 -2.40 32.09
C ALA A 328 14.49 -2.76 33.29
N ILE A 329 15.05 -3.49 34.25
CA ILE A 329 14.45 -3.74 35.56
C ILE A 329 14.50 -2.43 36.36
N GLN A 330 13.78 -1.40 35.92
CA GLN A 330 13.59 -0.19 36.69
C GLN A 330 12.36 -0.37 37.58
N PRO A 331 12.42 0.07 38.84
CA PRO A 331 11.23 0.10 39.68
C PRO A 331 10.19 1.00 39.02
N TYR A 332 8.98 0.49 38.84
CA TYR A 332 7.86 1.26 38.31
C TYR A 332 6.65 1.20 39.26
N CYS A 333 5.69 2.11 39.07
CA CYS A 333 4.41 2.16 39.77
C CYS A 333 3.38 2.90 38.94
N TYR A 334 2.11 2.84 39.35
CA TYR A 334 1.02 3.58 38.74
C TYR A 334 0.69 4.80 39.59
N VAL A 335 0.46 5.95 38.99
CA VAL A 335 0.20 7.22 39.68
C VAL A 335 -1.07 7.82 39.13
N ILE A 336 -1.91 8.39 40.00
CA ILE A 336 -3.11 9.11 39.62
C ILE A 336 -2.80 10.61 39.76
N PRO A 337 -2.63 11.35 38.63
CA PRO A 337 -2.40 12.79 38.66
C PRO A 337 -3.47 13.54 39.45
N GLN A 338 -3.05 14.53 40.24
CA GLN A 338 -3.98 15.46 40.90
C GLN A 338 -4.63 16.40 39.87
N SER A 339 -5.82 16.91 40.21
CA SER A 339 -6.55 17.93 39.43
C SER A 339 -7.20 17.44 38.12
N GLN A 340 -7.78 16.24 38.13
CA GLN A 340 -8.61 15.76 37.02
C GLN A 340 -10.10 16.08 37.27
N ALA A 341 -10.85 16.41 36.22
CA ALA A 341 -12.22 16.92 36.34
C ALA A 341 -13.20 15.93 37.00
N ASP A 342 -12.97 14.62 36.80
CA ASP A 342 -13.87 13.56 37.27
C ASP A 342 -13.28 12.76 38.44
N VAL A 343 -12.11 13.14 38.96
CA VAL A 343 -11.41 12.39 40.03
C VAL A 343 -11.20 13.27 41.25
N GLY A 344 -11.76 12.88 42.38
CA GLY A 344 -11.50 13.52 43.67
C GLY A 344 -10.19 13.02 44.30
N THR A 345 -9.89 13.47 45.52
CA THR A 345 -8.61 13.18 46.18
C THR A 345 -8.53 11.71 46.63
N PRO A 346 -7.54 10.91 46.15
CA PRO A 346 -7.35 9.52 46.58
C PRO A 346 -7.03 9.42 48.08
N THR A 347 -7.59 8.42 48.76
CA THR A 347 -7.27 8.07 50.14
C THR A 347 -6.77 6.61 50.19
N PRO A 348 -5.48 6.36 50.53
CA PRO A 348 -4.36 7.29 50.70
C PRO A 348 -3.91 7.96 49.39
N GLN A 349 -3.18 9.07 49.50
CA GLN A 349 -2.75 9.92 48.39
C GLN A 349 -1.93 9.12 47.34
N ALA A 350 -2.37 9.17 46.07
CA ALA A 350 -1.86 8.32 44.98
C ALA A 350 -1.11 9.07 43.86
N ASN A 351 -0.73 10.33 44.08
CA ASN A 351 -0.15 11.22 43.05
C ASN A 351 1.39 11.24 43.02
N ILE A 352 2.05 10.66 44.03
CA ILE A 352 3.52 10.61 44.13
C ILE A 352 3.89 9.15 44.41
N PRO A 353 4.96 8.62 43.80
CA PRO A 353 5.47 7.29 44.13
C PRO A 353 5.80 7.17 45.62
N THR A 354 5.47 6.04 46.24
CA THR A 354 5.69 5.80 47.67
C THR A 354 6.34 4.43 47.92
N ALA A 355 6.98 4.28 49.08
CA ALA A 355 7.40 2.99 49.62
C ALA A 355 6.41 2.45 50.68
N PHE A 356 5.35 3.19 50.97
CA PHE A 356 4.38 2.86 52.02
C PHE A 356 3.56 1.61 51.68
N HIS A 357 3.18 0.86 52.73
CA HIS A 357 2.44 -0.39 52.63
C HIS A 357 0.98 -0.19 53.04
N ALA A 358 0.07 -0.27 52.08
CA ALA A 358 -1.38 -0.42 52.29
C ALA A 358 -1.98 -1.21 51.12
N THR A 359 -3.23 -1.63 51.25
CA THR A 359 -3.87 -2.59 50.34
C THR A 359 -4.46 -1.96 49.09
N GLU A 360 -5.09 -0.79 49.21
CA GLU A 360 -5.81 -0.13 48.10
C GLU A 360 -5.81 1.39 48.24
N ASN A 361 -5.96 2.08 47.11
CA ASN A 361 -6.28 3.51 47.04
C ASN A 361 -7.75 3.65 46.71
N VAL A 362 -8.55 4.21 47.62
CA VAL A 362 -9.95 4.53 47.37
C VAL A 362 -10.00 5.90 46.71
N VAL A 363 -10.62 5.98 45.54
CA VAL A 363 -10.67 7.17 44.70
C VAL A 363 -12.14 7.48 44.41
N PRO A 364 -12.66 8.65 44.85
CA PRO A 364 -13.99 9.09 44.49
C PRO A 364 -14.00 9.55 43.04
N VAL A 365 -14.73 8.84 42.18
CA VAL A 365 -14.89 9.15 40.75
C VAL A 365 -16.28 9.70 40.50
N THR A 366 -16.32 10.81 39.77
CA THR A 366 -17.52 11.60 39.50
C THR A 366 -18.04 11.29 38.11
N PHE A 367 -19.11 10.51 38.03
CA PHE A 367 -19.83 10.19 36.81
C PHE A 367 -20.80 11.31 36.44
N ARG A 368 -20.81 11.70 35.15
CA ARG A 368 -21.63 12.80 34.64
C ARG A 368 -22.60 12.33 33.57
N LYS A 369 -23.81 12.90 33.57
CA LYS A 369 -24.82 12.77 32.52
C LYS A 369 -25.52 14.12 32.35
N GLY A 370 -25.03 14.95 31.43
CA GLY A 370 -25.46 16.35 31.34
C GLY A 370 -25.11 17.11 32.63
N ASP A 371 -26.11 17.75 33.26
CA ASP A 371 -25.96 18.46 34.54
C ASP A 371 -26.06 17.54 35.78
N GLN A 372 -26.38 16.26 35.59
CA GLN A 372 -26.48 15.30 36.70
C GLN A 372 -25.11 14.71 37.02
N ILE A 373 -24.80 14.65 38.31
CA ILE A 373 -23.52 14.18 38.84
C ILE A 373 -23.75 13.07 39.87
N LYS A 374 -22.99 11.99 39.77
CA LYS A 374 -22.95 10.91 40.77
C LYS A 374 -21.51 10.58 41.14
N ILE A 375 -21.25 10.41 42.43
CA ILE A 375 -19.92 10.07 42.94
C ILE A 375 -19.93 8.61 43.36
N VAL A 376 -18.95 7.85 42.88
CA VAL A 376 -18.76 6.43 43.19
C VAL A 376 -17.32 6.24 43.66
N ASN A 377 -17.14 5.53 44.76
CA ASN A 377 -15.82 5.18 45.28
C ASN A 377 -15.28 3.94 44.55
N LEU A 378 -14.15 4.11 43.85
CA LEU A 378 -13.44 3.01 43.18
C LEU A 378 -12.17 2.68 43.96
N ALA A 379 -11.94 1.40 44.19
CA ALA A 379 -10.72 0.88 44.78
C ALA A 379 -9.72 0.54 43.66
N PHE A 380 -8.57 1.19 43.70
CA PHE A 380 -7.44 0.91 42.83
C PHE A 380 -6.36 0.17 43.62
N SER A 381 -5.80 -0.89 43.02
CA SER A 381 -4.70 -1.63 43.63
C SER A 381 -3.70 -2.12 42.58
N SER A 382 -2.45 -2.30 42.99
CA SER A 382 -1.44 -3.03 42.22
C SER A 382 -1.37 -4.47 42.70
N LEU A 383 -1.45 -5.43 41.79
CA LEU A 383 -1.59 -6.85 42.10
C LEU A 383 -0.52 -7.68 41.38
N ASN A 384 0.07 -8.65 42.08
CA ASN A 384 0.97 -9.62 41.45
C ASN A 384 0.21 -10.52 40.48
N PHE A 385 0.91 -11.08 39.51
CA PHE A 385 0.30 -11.98 38.52
C PHE A 385 -0.37 -13.24 39.11
N ASP A 386 0.04 -13.65 40.30
CA ASP A 386 -0.52 -14.80 41.02
C ASP A 386 -1.83 -14.49 41.76
N GLY A 387 -2.35 -13.26 41.67
CA GLY A 387 -3.57 -12.88 42.39
C GLY A 387 -3.35 -12.57 43.87
N SER A 388 -2.13 -12.74 44.37
CA SER A 388 -1.79 -12.55 45.77
C SER A 388 -1.17 -11.18 45.99
N ASN A 389 -1.38 -10.59 47.17
CA ASN A 389 -0.72 -9.35 47.61
C ASN A 389 -1.24 -8.06 46.92
N TYR A 390 -2.35 -7.54 47.45
CA TYR A 390 -2.90 -6.21 47.13
C TYR A 390 -2.02 -5.13 47.74
N GLN A 391 -1.57 -4.20 46.91
CA GLN A 391 -0.76 -3.06 47.35
C GLN A 391 -1.28 -1.76 46.74
N LEU A 392 -0.88 -0.63 47.33
CA LEU A 392 -1.11 0.68 46.75
C LEU A 392 -0.63 0.77 45.29
N VAL A 393 -1.37 1.54 44.52
CA VAL A 393 -1.17 1.79 43.08
C VAL A 393 0.16 2.51 42.85
N ASN A 394 0.43 3.52 43.69
CA ASN A 394 1.62 4.36 43.67
C ASN A 394 2.82 3.76 44.41
N ARG A 395 2.76 2.49 44.83
CA ARG A 395 3.89 1.85 45.49
C ARG A 395 4.95 1.48 44.47
N THR A 396 6.14 2.06 44.60
CA THR A 396 7.31 1.65 43.83
C THR A 396 7.71 0.24 44.24
N ARG A 397 7.82 -0.65 43.26
CA ARG A 397 8.30 -2.00 43.51
C ARG A 397 9.75 -2.07 43.08
N GLY A 398 10.63 -2.46 44.01
CA GLY A 398 12.00 -2.82 43.67
C GLY A 398 11.98 -3.90 42.58
N GLY A 399 13.04 -3.96 41.77
CA GLY A 399 13.19 -4.79 40.56
C GLY A 399 13.03 -6.30 40.71
N ALA A 400 11.95 -6.75 41.34
CA ALA A 400 11.56 -8.13 41.50
C ALA A 400 11.01 -8.63 40.16
N ALA A 401 11.43 -9.83 39.79
CA ALA A 401 11.15 -10.51 38.52
C ALA A 401 9.65 -10.79 38.23
N THR A 402 8.74 -10.35 39.10
CA THR A 402 7.30 -10.57 38.94
C THR A 402 6.65 -9.28 38.45
N PRO A 403 6.17 -9.23 37.19
CA PRO A 403 5.36 -8.12 36.74
C PRO A 403 4.11 -8.00 37.63
N PHE A 404 3.49 -6.82 37.65
CA PHE A 404 2.26 -6.55 38.38
C PHE A 404 1.32 -5.74 37.52
N VAL A 405 0.03 -5.86 37.79
CA VAL A 405 -1.06 -5.26 37.01
C VAL A 405 -1.90 -4.32 37.86
N LEU A 406 -2.46 -3.30 37.21
CA LEU A 406 -3.45 -2.41 37.80
C LEU A 406 -4.79 -3.15 37.91
N LYS A 407 -5.43 -3.06 39.08
CA LYS A 407 -6.79 -3.56 39.32
C LYS A 407 -7.69 -2.41 39.73
N VAL A 408 -8.89 -2.38 39.14
CA VAL A 408 -9.93 -1.38 39.40
C VAL A 408 -11.23 -2.11 39.74
N ILE A 409 -11.79 -1.84 40.91
CA ILE A 409 -13.06 -2.42 41.36
C ILE A 409 -13.90 -1.38 42.08
N ALA A 410 -15.23 -1.51 42.06
CA ALA A 410 -16.09 -0.70 42.91
C ALA A 410 -15.83 -1.01 44.39
N HIS A 411 -15.62 0.03 45.21
CA HIS A 411 -15.42 -0.13 46.66
C HIS A 411 -16.75 -0.36 47.40
N GLU A 412 -17.84 0.16 46.83
CA GLU A 412 -19.20 0.10 47.37
C GLU A 412 -20.18 -0.38 46.28
N GLU A 413 -21.40 -0.75 46.66
CA GLU A 413 -22.44 -1.14 45.71
C GLU A 413 -22.70 -0.01 44.70
N LEU A 414 -22.56 -0.33 43.41
CA LEU A 414 -22.84 0.62 42.33
C LEU A 414 -24.34 0.98 42.32
N PRO A 415 -24.71 2.26 42.10
CA PRO A 415 -26.11 2.69 42.01
C PRO A 415 -26.86 1.89 40.92
N GLU A 416 -28.17 1.69 41.02
CA GLU A 416 -28.98 0.91 40.04
C GLU A 416 -28.71 1.28 38.57
N ILE A 417 -28.99 0.36 37.64
CA ILE A 417 -28.64 0.47 36.21
C ILE A 417 -29.17 1.79 35.63
N GLU A 418 -28.27 2.71 35.34
CA GLU A 418 -28.59 4.01 34.74
C GLU A 418 -27.71 4.24 33.51
N GLU A 419 -28.35 4.23 32.35
CA GLU A 419 -27.68 4.44 31.07
C GLU A 419 -27.21 5.89 30.90
N GLY A 420 -26.04 6.09 30.30
CA GLY A 420 -25.54 7.40 29.87
C GLY A 420 -24.70 8.19 30.89
N TYR A 421 -24.34 7.61 32.02
CA TYR A 421 -23.34 8.18 32.94
C TYR A 421 -21.93 7.75 32.55
N THR A 422 -21.06 8.72 32.29
CA THR A 422 -19.65 8.47 31.94
C THR A 422 -18.69 9.22 32.85
N ALA A 423 -17.50 8.67 33.05
CA ALA A 423 -16.40 9.35 33.75
C ALA A 423 -15.10 9.10 33.01
N THR A 424 -14.25 10.12 32.89
CA THR A 424 -12.98 10.02 32.18
C THR A 424 -11.80 10.48 33.05
N PHE A 425 -10.77 9.66 33.13
CA PHE A 425 -9.59 10.00 33.92
C PHE A 425 -8.33 9.30 33.43
N ASN A 426 -7.17 9.84 33.81
CA ASN A 426 -5.87 9.34 33.41
C ASN A 426 -5.14 8.67 34.58
N VAL A 427 -4.44 7.58 34.29
CA VAL A 427 -3.46 6.95 35.19
C VAL A 427 -2.12 6.92 34.48
N LEU A 428 -1.06 7.33 35.16
CA LEU A 428 0.29 7.34 34.61
C LEU A 428 1.09 6.14 35.10
N THR A 429 1.82 5.49 34.20
CA THR A 429 2.87 4.54 34.58
C THR A 429 4.18 5.32 34.70
N VAL A 430 4.82 5.20 35.85
CA VAL A 430 6.01 5.97 36.21
C VAL A 430 7.12 4.99 36.58
N ALA A 431 8.33 5.21 36.06
CA ALA A 431 9.51 4.44 36.43
C ALA A 431 10.63 5.32 36.97
N GLY A 432 11.49 4.74 37.81
CA GLY A 432 12.63 5.41 38.40
C GLY A 432 12.55 5.54 39.93
N PRO A 433 13.56 6.15 40.56
CA PRO A 433 13.59 6.36 42.01
C PRO A 433 12.46 7.31 42.44
N VAL A 434 11.98 7.17 43.66
CA VAL A 434 10.91 8.00 44.25
C VAL A 434 11.23 9.51 44.15
N GLU A 435 12.51 9.87 44.20
CA GLU A 435 12.98 11.26 44.16
C GLU A 435 12.95 11.90 42.76
N ASN A 436 12.96 11.11 41.68
CA ASN A 436 12.92 11.61 40.31
C ASN A 436 12.17 10.65 39.38
N PRO A 437 10.83 10.60 39.46
CA PRO A 437 10.01 9.75 38.61
C PRO A 437 10.05 10.18 37.14
N GLN A 438 10.31 9.23 36.24
CA GLN A 438 10.17 9.41 34.80
C GLN A 438 8.81 8.85 34.35
N GLU A 439 7.98 9.69 33.71
CA GLU A 439 6.73 9.25 33.10
C GLU A 439 7.03 8.32 31.92
N LEU A 440 6.49 7.10 31.96
CA LEU A 440 6.62 6.11 30.89
C LEU A 440 5.38 6.10 29.99
N GLU A 441 4.19 6.11 30.59
CA GLU A 441 2.94 5.88 29.87
C GLU A 441 1.76 6.61 30.53
N ARG A 442 0.77 6.97 29.71
CA ARG A 442 -0.52 7.53 30.15
C ARG A 442 -1.65 6.65 29.64
N HIS A 443 -2.40 6.08 30.58
CA HIS A 443 -3.63 5.34 30.30
C HIS A 443 -4.83 6.24 30.54
N THR A 444 -5.65 6.45 29.52
CA THR A 444 -6.95 7.11 29.64
C THR A 444 -8.00 6.05 29.94
N PHE A 445 -8.77 6.21 30.99
CA PHE A 445 -9.91 5.37 31.35
C PHE A 445 -11.20 6.11 31.02
N GLU A 446 -12.12 5.43 30.34
CA GLU A 446 -13.49 5.86 30.10
C GLU A 446 -14.43 4.84 30.76
N LEU A 447 -15.10 5.24 31.84
CA LEU A 447 -16.00 4.39 32.59
C LEU A 447 -17.45 4.65 32.19
N THR A 448 -18.26 3.59 32.11
CA THR A 448 -19.70 3.69 31.85
C THR A 448 -20.49 2.89 32.91
N LEU A 449 -21.52 3.49 33.50
CA LEU A 449 -22.37 2.83 34.52
C LEU A 449 -23.51 1.97 33.93
N GLY A 450 -23.69 2.00 32.61
CA GLY A 450 -24.64 1.16 31.87
C GLY A 450 -24.04 -0.18 31.43
N GLU A 451 -24.89 -1.11 31.00
CA GLU A 451 -24.48 -2.40 30.40
C GLU A 451 -24.12 -2.27 28.92
N GLN A 452 -24.67 -1.27 28.24
CA GLN A 452 -24.26 -0.96 26.87
C GLN A 452 -23.01 -0.10 26.93
N SER A 453 -21.90 -0.61 26.40
CA SER A 453 -20.94 0.27 25.77
C SER A 453 -21.70 0.97 24.64
N THR A 454 -22.22 2.18 24.87
CA THR A 454 -22.23 3.14 23.78
C THR A 454 -20.78 3.26 23.42
N THR A 455 -20.33 2.50 22.42
CA THR A 455 -19.10 2.78 21.72
C THR A 455 -19.19 4.28 21.43
N PRO A 456 -18.36 5.15 22.04
CA PRO A 456 -18.27 6.49 21.51
C PRO A 456 -17.90 6.30 20.06
N GLY A 457 -18.65 6.97 19.20
CA GLY A 457 -18.51 6.87 17.77
C GLY A 457 -17.04 6.97 17.40
N TRP A 458 -16.44 5.81 17.16
CA TRP A 458 -15.87 5.62 15.86
C TRP A 458 -17.08 5.84 14.96
N THR A 459 -17.29 7.09 14.51
CA THR A 459 -17.41 7.23 13.07
C THR A 459 -16.17 6.51 12.59
N THR A 460 -16.33 5.22 12.30
CA THR A 460 -15.38 4.48 11.50
C THR A 460 -15.03 5.48 10.40
N PRO A 461 -13.78 5.98 10.27
CA PRO A 461 -13.33 6.23 8.90
C PRO A 461 -13.75 4.96 8.18
N ASP A 462 -14.66 5.13 7.22
CA ASP A 462 -15.55 4.12 6.65
C ASP A 462 -14.93 2.74 6.82
N LEU A 463 -15.59 1.75 7.44
CA LEU A 463 -14.96 0.43 7.62
C LEU A 463 -14.39 -0.08 6.29
N ASP A 464 -15.04 0.32 5.20
CA ASP A 464 -14.58 0.27 3.83
C ASP A 464 -13.28 1.04 3.57
N ASP A 465 -13.13 2.32 3.94
CA ASP A 465 -11.88 3.11 3.88
C ASP A 465 -10.75 2.50 4.73
N LEU A 466 -11.05 1.94 5.91
CA LEU A 466 -10.05 1.21 6.71
C LEU A 466 -9.65 -0.11 6.04
N MET A 467 -10.59 -0.91 5.57
CA MET A 467 -10.34 -2.14 4.82
C MET A 467 -9.58 -1.85 3.51
N HIS A 468 -9.92 -0.77 2.83
CA HIS A 468 -9.35 -0.36 1.56
C HIS A 468 -7.94 0.23 1.71
N ARG A 469 -7.65 0.91 2.82
CA ARG A 469 -6.30 1.39 3.14
C ARG A 469 -5.41 0.31 3.75
N SER A 470 -6.01 -0.66 4.45
CA SER A 470 -5.27 -1.70 5.17
C SER A 470 -5.10 -3.02 4.41
N ASP A 471 -5.78 -3.17 3.27
CA ASP A 471 -5.96 -4.43 2.52
C ASP A 471 -6.46 -5.60 3.39
N LEU A 472 -7.07 -5.30 4.54
CA LEU A 472 -7.65 -6.32 5.40
C LEU A 472 -9.00 -6.76 4.82
N HIS A 473 -9.15 -8.06 4.59
CA HIS A 473 -10.44 -8.61 4.16
C HIS A 473 -11.47 -8.57 5.30
N ALA A 474 -12.75 -8.53 4.96
CA ALA A 474 -13.85 -8.47 5.93
C ALA A 474 -13.75 -9.58 7.00
N GLU A 475 -13.35 -10.80 6.62
CA GLU A 475 -13.10 -11.89 7.57
C GLU A 475 -11.90 -11.65 8.50
N GLN A 476 -10.85 -10.95 8.03
CA GLN A 476 -9.69 -10.61 8.85
C GLN A 476 -10.01 -9.46 9.81
N VAL A 477 -10.82 -8.50 9.36
CA VAL A 477 -11.36 -7.43 10.20
C VAL A 477 -12.35 -7.99 11.21
N GLU A 478 -13.22 -8.91 10.81
CA GLU A 478 -14.07 -9.68 11.73
C GLU A 478 -13.24 -10.51 12.69
N GLN A 479 -12.13 -11.12 12.27
CA GLN A 479 -11.21 -11.81 13.19
C GLN A 479 -10.52 -10.83 14.14
N LEU A 480 -10.18 -9.62 13.71
CA LEU A 480 -9.59 -8.57 14.55
C LEU A 480 -10.62 -7.96 15.53
N LEU A 481 -11.86 -7.80 15.10
CA LEU A 481 -12.98 -7.35 15.93
C LEU A 481 -13.47 -8.46 16.87
N ALA A 482 -13.49 -9.71 16.40
CA ALA A 482 -13.80 -10.90 17.21
C ALA A 482 -12.70 -11.20 18.24
N ARG A 483 -11.48 -10.68 18.07
CA ARG A 483 -10.47 -10.65 19.15
C ARG A 483 -10.89 -9.79 20.35
N GLN A 484 -11.94 -8.97 20.25
CA GLN A 484 -12.58 -8.31 21.39
C GLN A 484 -13.77 -9.10 21.99
N ARG A 485 -14.13 -10.27 21.44
CA ARG A 485 -15.16 -11.17 22.02
C ARG A 485 -14.68 -12.58 22.34
N TYR A 486 -13.52 -13.01 21.84
CA TYR A 486 -12.88 -14.26 22.21
C TYR A 486 -11.39 -14.04 22.49
N SER A 487 -10.90 -14.61 23.58
CA SER A 487 -9.51 -14.50 24.03
C SER A 487 -8.51 -14.86 22.92
N VAL A 488 -7.44 -14.08 22.79
CA VAL A 488 -6.29 -14.33 21.90
C VAL A 488 -5.91 -15.81 21.92
N ARG A 489 -5.72 -16.44 20.75
CA ARG A 489 -5.08 -17.76 20.69
C ARG A 489 -3.68 -17.64 21.30
N LEU A 490 -3.58 -18.04 22.55
CA LEU A 490 -2.32 -18.14 23.26
C LEU A 490 -1.50 -19.27 22.62
N SER A 491 -0.20 -19.04 22.51
CA SER A 491 0.78 -20.06 22.19
C SER A 491 0.52 -21.33 23.00
N PRO A 492 0.72 -22.54 22.43
CA PRO A 492 0.59 -23.82 23.15
C PRO A 492 1.41 -23.90 24.45
N ASN A 493 2.36 -22.97 24.65
CA ASN A 493 3.21 -22.88 25.84
C ASN A 493 2.60 -22.07 27.00
N CYS A 494 1.41 -21.49 26.83
CA CYS A 494 0.70 -20.80 27.91
C CYS A 494 -0.19 -21.79 28.68
N GLN A 495 0.28 -22.27 29.83
CA GLN A 495 -0.53 -23.11 30.73
C GLN A 495 -1.48 -22.26 31.59
N TYR A 496 -2.75 -22.67 31.60
CA TYR A 496 -3.83 -22.13 32.42
C TYR A 496 -3.75 -22.71 33.86
N PRO A 497 -4.04 -21.96 34.95
CA PRO A 497 -4.39 -22.56 36.23
C PRO A 497 -5.85 -23.05 36.18
N PRO A 498 -6.17 -24.28 36.58
CA PRO A 498 -7.50 -24.86 36.36
C PRO A 498 -8.60 -23.96 36.93
N HIS A 499 -9.50 -23.48 36.06
CA HIS A 499 -10.77 -22.94 36.51
C HIS A 499 -11.49 -24.03 37.30
N ALA A 500 -11.94 -23.68 38.50
CA ALA A 500 -12.82 -24.50 39.31
C ALA A 500 -14.11 -24.78 38.51
N ALA A 501 -14.18 -25.96 37.92
CA ALA A 501 -15.42 -26.52 37.41
C ALA A 501 -16.32 -26.90 38.61
N ASP A 502 -17.62 -26.64 38.41
CA ASP A 502 -18.76 -27.33 39.00
C ASP A 502 -18.79 -27.52 40.52
N ARG A 503 -19.55 -26.64 41.18
CA ARG A 503 -20.41 -27.08 42.27
C ARG A 503 -21.86 -26.90 41.86
N GLY A 504 -22.51 -28.04 41.65
CA GLY A 504 -23.94 -28.21 41.84
C GLY A 504 -24.72 -28.34 40.55
N LEU A 505 -24.86 -29.58 40.08
CA LEU A 505 -26.15 -30.21 39.78
C LEU A 505 -25.90 -31.72 39.69
N SER A 506 -26.31 -32.42 40.75
CA SER A 506 -26.32 -33.88 40.83
C SER A 506 -27.44 -34.47 39.95
N PRO A 507 -27.32 -35.75 39.56
CA PRO A 507 -28.16 -36.36 38.55
C PRO A 507 -29.44 -36.96 39.14
N GLU A 508 -30.57 -36.75 38.45
CA GLU A 508 -31.66 -37.71 38.27
C GLU A 508 -32.14 -37.65 36.82
#